data_AF-A0A383F3R8-F1
#
_entry.id   AF-A0A383F3R8-F1
#
_cell.length_a   1.000
_cell.length_b   1.000
_cell.length_c   1.000
_cell.angle_alpha   90.00
_cell.angle_beta   90.00
_cell.angle_gamma   90.00
#
_symmetry.space_group_name_H-M   'P 1'
#
loop_
_entity.id
_entity.type
_entity.pdbx_description
1 polymer ?
#
loop_
_entity_poly.entity_id
_entity_poly.type
_entity_poly.pdbx_seq_one_letter_code
_entity_poly.pdbx_strand_id
1 'polypeptide(L)'
;SDVFDLGFVLQTPIYQNILSDIHLVQKNYPDASMQVDFSNIVSGSLPGEEVLIRRMLYNLVERVEYYKYIDPSKVIYFTSDSDRAGSVYVKGFKPTYEKFLNSKNKTALVFTFENDDEIIDEDHLRRPVASISEVNLDERHYKMHLKDINDNINGNAVMLHKTKHERRLYEILVLRRVLEMNPNIVHNISQFNAGLEIVFPSPEVLKIDTHVLDNEIAQYFYEINDYN
;
A
#
# COMPACT_ATOMS: atom_id res chain seq x y z
N SER A 1 10.32 18.12 -12.30
CA SER A 1 11.41 17.75 -11.38
C SER A 1 10.98 18.17 -9.99
N ASP A 2 10.91 17.23 -9.06
CA ASP A 2 11.30 17.40 -7.65
C ASP A 2 11.00 16.07 -6.95
N VAL A 3 11.92 15.12 -7.18
CA VAL A 3 12.18 14.02 -6.26
C VAL A 3 12.82 14.68 -5.04
N PHE A 4 12.17 14.61 -3.89
CA PHE A 4 12.78 15.08 -2.65
C PHE A 4 14.04 14.23 -2.38
N ASP A 5 15.14 14.87 -1.99
CA ASP A 5 16.26 14.15 -1.39
C ASP A 5 15.76 13.57 -0.07
N LEU A 6 15.65 12.25 0.05
CA LEU A 6 15.34 11.60 1.32
C LEU A 6 16.60 11.13 2.05
N GLY A 7 17.73 11.06 1.37
CA GLY A 7 19.02 10.72 1.95
C GLY A 7 19.44 11.68 3.07
N PHE A 8 18.95 12.92 3.06
CA PHE A 8 19.19 13.88 4.15
C PHE A 8 18.76 13.36 5.54
N VAL A 9 17.77 12.47 5.62
CA VAL A 9 17.28 11.94 6.92
C VAL A 9 18.41 11.23 7.66
N LEU A 10 19.27 10.53 6.92
CA LEU A 10 20.45 9.83 7.45
C LEU A 10 21.53 10.80 7.97
N GLN A 11 21.46 12.07 7.59
CA GLN A 11 22.38 13.13 8.06
C GLN A 11 21.84 13.90 9.27
N THR A 12 20.61 13.62 9.70
CA THR A 12 19.99 14.36 10.82
C THR A 12 20.63 14.02 12.16
N PRO A 13 20.70 14.98 13.11
CA PRO A 13 21.20 14.70 14.46
C PRO A 13 20.43 13.58 15.18
N ILE A 14 19.14 13.44 14.89
CA ILE A 14 18.29 12.40 15.47
C ILE A 14 18.79 11.02 15.05
N TYR A 15 19.00 10.80 13.75
CA TYR A 15 19.48 9.53 13.23
C TYR A 15 20.90 9.20 13.76
N GLN A 16 21.78 10.21 13.82
CA GLN A 16 23.14 10.05 14.36
C GLN A 16 23.15 9.70 15.86
N ASN A 17 22.20 10.24 16.63
CA ASN A 17 22.03 9.87 18.04
C ASN A 17 21.55 8.42 18.18
N ILE A 18 20.58 7.98 17.36
CA ILE A 18 20.11 6.59 17.36
C ILE A 18 21.26 5.62 17.05
N LEU A 19 22.10 5.93 16.05
CA LEU A 19 23.29 5.12 15.73
C LEU A 19 24.25 5.04 16.92
N SER A 20 24.46 6.17 17.61
CA SER A 20 25.32 6.23 18.79
C SER A 20 24.78 5.37 19.93
N ASP A 21 23.47 5.40 20.16
CA ASP A 21 22.79 4.61 21.18
C ASP A 21 22.85 3.11 20.85
N ILE A 22 22.64 2.71 19.59
CA ILE A 22 22.76 1.32 19.14
C ILE A 22 24.19 0.80 19.34
N HIS A 23 25.21 1.58 18.96
CA HIS A 23 26.60 1.22 19.18
C HIS A 23 26.94 1.07 20.68
N LEU A 24 26.36 1.93 21.54
CA LEU A 24 26.53 1.82 22.98
C LEU A 24 25.90 0.52 23.52
N VAL A 25 24.72 0.16 23.04
CA VAL A 25 24.04 -1.09 23.43
C VAL A 25 24.83 -2.31 22.95
N GLN A 26 25.26 -2.35 21.69
CA GLN A 26 26.06 -3.46 21.14
C GLN A 26 27.40 -3.63 21.84
N LYS A 27 28.01 -2.54 22.31
CA LYS A 27 29.24 -2.59 23.13
C LYS A 27 29.00 -3.25 24.50
N ASN A 28 27.86 -2.98 25.11
CA ASN A 28 27.52 -3.48 26.44
C ASN A 28 26.87 -4.87 26.42
N TYR A 29 26.26 -5.26 25.29
CA TYR A 29 25.53 -6.51 25.08
C TYR A 29 25.91 -7.09 23.71
N PRO A 30 26.89 -8.00 23.62
CA PRO A 30 27.41 -8.52 22.34
C PRO A 30 26.35 -9.22 21.47
N ASP A 31 25.36 -9.83 22.13
CA ASP A 31 24.18 -10.47 21.54
C ASP A 31 23.23 -9.49 20.84
N ALA A 32 23.24 -8.21 21.21
CA ALA A 32 22.46 -7.17 20.52
C ALA A 32 22.89 -6.96 19.06
N SER A 33 24.12 -7.37 18.68
CA SER A 33 24.59 -7.33 17.29
C SER A 33 23.89 -8.36 16.39
N MET A 34 23.22 -9.36 16.98
CA MET A 34 22.42 -10.36 16.26
C MET A 34 20.98 -9.89 16.04
N GLN A 35 20.57 -8.74 16.60
CA GLN A 35 19.26 -8.16 16.34
C GLN A 35 19.23 -7.55 14.94
N VAL A 36 18.35 -8.09 14.10
CA VAL A 36 18.20 -7.69 12.69
C VAL A 36 17.93 -6.19 12.57
N ASP A 37 17.04 -5.65 13.41
CA ASP A 37 16.70 -4.22 13.40
C ASP A 37 17.91 -3.32 13.66
N PHE A 38 18.76 -3.68 14.63
CA PHE A 38 19.98 -2.91 14.93
C PHE A 38 20.98 -3.01 13.78
N SER A 39 21.14 -4.20 13.20
CA SER A 39 22.04 -4.38 12.06
C SER A 39 21.57 -3.61 10.82
N ASN A 40 20.26 -3.52 10.59
CA ASN A 40 19.66 -2.77 9.49
C ASN A 40 19.82 -1.25 9.69
N ILE A 41 19.60 -0.75 10.90
CA ILE A 41 19.77 0.68 11.17
C ILE A 41 21.24 1.08 11.02
N VAL A 42 22.18 0.28 11.56
CA VAL A 42 23.63 0.54 11.43
C VAL A 42 24.09 0.48 9.98
N SER A 43 23.48 -0.35 9.13
CA SER A 43 23.82 -0.45 7.70
C SER A 43 23.23 0.67 6.85
N GLY A 44 22.46 1.59 7.43
CA GLY A 44 21.91 2.76 6.73
C GLY A 44 20.43 2.67 6.39
N SER A 45 19.74 1.60 6.77
CA SER A 45 18.28 1.48 6.58
C SER A 45 17.51 2.24 7.66
N LEU A 46 16.38 2.82 7.27
CA LEU A 46 15.45 3.47 8.20
C LEU A 46 14.21 2.56 8.38
N PRO A 47 13.77 2.27 9.62
CA PRO A 47 12.53 1.52 9.83
C PRO A 47 11.35 2.20 9.13
N GLY A 48 10.62 1.45 8.30
CA GLY A 48 9.52 2.00 7.50
C GLY A 48 9.94 2.88 6.32
N GLU A 49 11.22 2.84 5.90
CA GLU A 49 11.70 3.61 4.74
C GLU A 49 10.88 3.37 3.47
N GLU A 50 10.46 2.13 3.26
CA GLU A 50 9.64 1.75 2.12
C GLU A 50 8.31 2.51 2.08
N VAL A 51 7.69 2.78 3.22
CA VAL A 51 6.44 3.54 3.31
C VAL A 51 6.66 5.00 2.93
N LEU A 52 7.78 5.59 3.38
CA LEU A 52 8.15 6.97 3.03
C LEU A 52 8.43 7.10 1.53
N ILE A 53 9.16 6.13 0.97
CA ILE A 53 9.45 6.07 -0.46
C ILE A 53 8.16 5.89 -1.27
N ARG A 54 7.31 4.91 -0.91
CA ARG A 54 6.00 4.70 -1.55
C ARG A 54 5.15 5.96 -1.50
N ARG A 55 5.14 6.67 -0.37
CA ARG A 55 4.43 7.95 -0.23
C ARG A 55 4.98 9.03 -1.14
N MET A 56 6.29 9.09 -1.33
CA MET A 56 6.89 10.02 -2.28
C MET A 56 6.55 9.72 -3.73
N LEU A 57 6.65 8.45 -4.12
CA LEU A 57 6.26 8.00 -5.46
C LEU A 57 4.76 8.27 -5.69
N TYR A 58 3.92 8.07 -4.68
CA TYR A 58 2.50 8.44 -4.72
C TYR A 58 2.31 9.94 -5.01
N ASN A 59 3.06 10.83 -4.36
CA ASN A 59 2.97 12.27 -4.62
C ASN A 59 3.33 12.60 -6.09
N LEU A 60 4.27 11.88 -6.70
CA LEU A 60 4.57 12.03 -8.13
C LEU A 60 3.41 11.52 -9.00
N VAL A 61 2.84 10.37 -8.66
CA VAL A 61 1.67 9.80 -9.34
C VAL A 61 0.47 10.73 -9.28
N GLU A 62 0.19 11.33 -8.12
CA GLU A 62 -0.90 12.29 -7.91
C GLU A 62 -0.73 13.52 -8.83
N ARG A 63 0.50 14.01 -8.98
CA ARG A 63 0.83 15.18 -9.83
C ARG A 63 0.68 14.91 -11.33
N VAL A 64 1.03 13.72 -11.80
CA VAL A 64 0.92 13.38 -13.25
C VAL A 64 -0.50 13.04 -13.67
N GLU A 65 -1.40 12.81 -12.71
CA GLU A 65 -2.83 12.54 -12.94
C GLU A 65 -3.13 11.30 -13.81
N TYR A 66 -2.24 10.30 -13.79
CA TYR A 66 -2.38 9.09 -14.61
C TYR A 66 -3.55 8.18 -14.18
N TYR A 67 -4.16 8.44 -13.02
CA TYR A 67 -5.39 7.80 -12.58
C TYR A 67 -6.52 7.89 -13.63
N LYS A 68 -6.50 8.93 -14.48
CA LYS A 68 -7.46 9.14 -15.58
C LYS A 68 -7.40 8.06 -16.67
N TYR A 69 -6.31 7.31 -16.71
CA TYR A 69 -6.07 6.26 -17.69
C TYR A 69 -6.40 4.86 -17.16
N ILE A 70 -6.79 4.73 -15.89
CA ILE A 70 -7.31 3.47 -15.35
C ILE A 70 -8.76 3.31 -15.81
N ASP A 71 -9.03 2.25 -16.57
CA ASP A 71 -10.39 1.85 -16.93
C ASP A 71 -11.00 1.02 -15.76
N PRO A 72 -12.07 1.49 -15.10
CA PRO A 72 -12.70 0.76 -14.00
C PRO A 72 -13.20 -0.65 -14.39
N SER A 73 -13.50 -0.87 -15.68
CA SER A 73 -13.91 -2.18 -16.20
C SER A 73 -12.76 -3.20 -16.28
N LYS A 74 -11.52 -2.72 -16.21
CA LYS A 74 -10.29 -3.52 -16.18
C LYS A 74 -9.76 -3.76 -14.78
N VAL A 75 -10.39 -3.18 -13.76
CA VAL A 75 -10.07 -3.45 -12.36
C VAL A 75 -10.84 -4.68 -11.91
N ILE A 76 -10.12 -5.69 -11.41
CA ILE A 76 -10.67 -6.96 -10.94
C ILE A 76 -10.24 -7.27 -9.51
N TYR A 77 -10.97 -8.15 -8.82
CA TYR A 77 -10.57 -8.70 -7.54
C TYR A 77 -11.06 -10.15 -7.44
N PHE A 78 -10.44 -10.92 -6.55
CA PHE A 78 -10.86 -12.30 -6.28
C PHE A 78 -11.80 -12.33 -5.07
N THR A 79 -12.81 -13.20 -5.08
CA THR A 79 -13.74 -13.41 -3.96
C THR A 79 -14.06 -14.90 -3.85
N SER A 80 -14.34 -15.34 -2.63
CA SER A 80 -14.93 -16.66 -2.38
C SER A 80 -16.45 -16.60 -2.52
N ASP A 81 -17.06 -17.76 -2.77
CA ASP A 81 -18.51 -17.94 -2.71
C ASP A 81 -18.90 -18.51 -1.35
N SER A 82 -20.00 -18.03 -0.77
CA SER A 82 -20.55 -18.56 0.48
C SER A 82 -21.00 -20.01 0.34
N ASP A 83 -21.38 -20.42 -0.87
CA ASP A 83 -22.06 -21.69 -1.11
C ASP A 83 -21.08 -22.83 -1.47
N ARG A 84 -19.82 -22.50 -1.75
CA ARG A 84 -18.76 -23.47 -2.12
C ARG A 84 -17.42 -23.09 -1.49
N ALA A 85 -17.21 -23.58 -0.28
CA ALA A 85 -15.94 -23.46 0.44
C ALA A 85 -14.76 -23.86 -0.46
N GLY A 86 -13.74 -22.99 -0.55
CA GLY A 86 -12.53 -23.22 -1.32
C GLY A 86 -12.57 -22.79 -2.80
N SER A 87 -13.70 -22.34 -3.32
CA SER A 87 -13.77 -21.83 -4.71
C SER A 87 -13.52 -20.32 -4.78
N VAL A 88 -12.55 -19.91 -5.61
CA VAL A 88 -12.16 -18.51 -5.83
C VAL A 88 -12.57 -18.06 -7.23
N TYR A 89 -13.30 -16.95 -7.31
CA TYR A 89 -13.79 -16.38 -8.57
C TYR A 89 -13.27 -14.96 -8.78
N VAL A 90 -13.17 -14.56 -10.05
CA VAL A 90 -12.80 -13.19 -10.44
C VAL A 90 -14.08 -12.37 -10.59
N LYS A 91 -14.14 -11.20 -9.95
CA LYS A 91 -15.19 -10.20 -10.16
C LYS A 91 -14.59 -8.88 -10.65
N GLY A 92 -15.37 -8.15 -11.45
CA GLY A 92 -15.03 -6.79 -11.86
C GLY A 92 -15.36 -5.79 -10.75
N PHE A 93 -14.47 -4.82 -10.54
CA PHE A 93 -14.67 -3.73 -9.58
C PHE A 93 -15.84 -2.83 -9.97
N LYS A 94 -15.93 -2.40 -11.24
CA LYS A 94 -16.92 -1.43 -11.70
C LYS A 94 -18.37 -1.81 -11.37
N PRO A 95 -18.88 -3.03 -11.66
CA PRO A 95 -20.24 -3.42 -11.29
C PRO A 95 -20.50 -3.35 -9.78
N THR A 96 -19.52 -3.75 -8.95
CA THR A 96 -19.62 -3.70 -7.50
C THR A 96 -19.69 -2.26 -7.00
N TYR A 97 -18.84 -1.39 -7.55
CA TYR A 97 -18.81 0.03 -7.17
C TYR A 97 -20.06 0.79 -7.63
N GLU A 98 -20.54 0.55 -8.85
CA GLU A 98 -21.80 1.13 -9.34
C GLU A 98 -23.01 0.69 -8.51
N LYS A 99 -23.05 -0.59 -8.08
CA LYS A 99 -24.09 -1.07 -7.17
C LYS A 99 -24.07 -0.32 -5.84
N PHE A 100 -22.88 -0.11 -5.27
CA PHE A 100 -22.69 0.68 -4.06
C PHE A 100 -23.16 2.13 -4.24
N LEU A 101 -22.76 2.82 -5.32
CA LEU A 101 -23.16 4.21 -5.57
C LEU A 101 -24.69 4.38 -5.71
N ASN A 102 -25.40 3.33 -6.14
CA ASN A 102 -26.85 3.32 -6.27
C ASN A 102 -27.57 2.96 -4.96
N SER A 103 -26.87 2.39 -3.98
CA SER A 103 -27.38 2.17 -2.63
C SER A 103 -27.46 3.57 -1.99
N LYS A 104 -28.65 4.09 -1.72
CA LYS A 104 -28.87 5.47 -1.22
C LYS A 104 -28.41 5.67 0.23
N ASN A 105 -27.48 4.84 0.70
CA ASN A 105 -27.01 4.79 2.07
C ASN A 105 -25.77 5.69 2.22
N LYS A 106 -25.60 6.30 3.39
CA LYS A 106 -24.37 7.06 3.73
C LYS A 106 -23.27 6.11 4.23
N THR A 107 -23.10 4.98 3.55
CA THR A 107 -22.12 3.95 3.90
C THR A 107 -20.80 4.17 3.16
N ALA A 108 -19.78 3.40 3.55
CA ALA A 108 -18.56 3.22 2.78
C ALA A 108 -18.46 1.76 2.33
N LEU A 109 -18.08 1.55 1.08
CA LEU A 109 -17.75 0.23 0.54
C LEU A 109 -16.35 -0.15 1.00
N VAL A 110 -16.19 -1.32 1.61
CA VAL A 110 -14.92 -1.79 2.15
C VAL A 110 -14.57 -3.13 1.49
N PHE A 111 -13.35 -3.20 0.96
CA PHE A 111 -12.71 -4.45 0.55
C PHE A 111 -11.63 -4.77 1.59
N THR A 112 -11.74 -5.89 2.29
CA THR A 112 -10.72 -6.39 3.22
C THR A 112 -9.99 -7.57 2.62
N PHE A 113 -8.67 -7.61 2.82
CA PHE A 113 -7.78 -8.67 2.39
C PHE A 113 -7.01 -9.15 3.60
N GLU A 114 -7.09 -10.44 3.92
CA GLU A 114 -6.33 -11.03 5.01
C GLU A 114 -4.89 -11.33 4.53
N ASN A 115 -3.94 -11.24 5.46
CA ASN A 115 -2.57 -11.69 5.28
C ASN A 115 -2.56 -13.20 5.53
N ASP A 116 -2.17 -13.97 4.53
CA ASP A 116 -2.18 -15.43 4.57
C ASP A 116 -0.96 -16.05 5.30
N ASP A 117 -0.19 -15.25 6.04
CA ASP A 117 1.07 -15.67 6.70
C ASP A 117 0.87 -16.78 7.77
N GLU A 118 -0.37 -17.06 8.18
CA GLU A 118 -0.67 -18.03 9.24
C GLU A 118 -1.15 -19.41 8.75
N ILE A 119 -1.33 -19.65 7.45
CA ILE A 119 -1.79 -20.97 6.94
C ILE A 119 -0.86 -21.47 5.84
N ILE A 120 0.16 -22.21 6.27
CA ILE A 120 1.03 -23.02 5.40
C ILE A 120 0.21 -24.18 4.82
N ASP A 121 -0.40 -23.94 3.67
CA ASP A 121 -0.88 -24.99 2.78
C ASP A 121 0.16 -25.14 1.67
N GLU A 122 1.20 -25.94 1.95
CA GLU A 122 2.41 -26.10 1.11
C GLU A 122 2.11 -26.52 -0.34
N ASP A 123 0.93 -27.07 -0.61
CA ASP A 123 0.59 -27.66 -1.91
C ASP A 123 -0.12 -26.71 -2.88
N HIS A 124 -0.67 -25.57 -2.42
CA HIS A 124 -1.49 -24.69 -3.28
C HIS A 124 -1.21 -23.20 -3.05
N LEU A 125 -0.82 -22.49 -4.13
CA LEU A 125 -0.78 -21.03 -4.17
C LEU A 125 -2.19 -20.47 -3.92
N ARG A 126 -2.44 -19.94 -2.71
CA ARG A 126 -3.70 -19.25 -2.39
C ARG A 126 -3.73 -17.89 -3.07
N ARG A 127 -4.90 -17.53 -3.59
CA ARG A 127 -5.13 -16.24 -4.26
C ARG A 127 -5.64 -15.25 -3.22
N PRO A 128 -5.25 -13.97 -3.25
CA PRO A 128 -5.72 -12.97 -2.29
C PRO A 128 -7.22 -12.75 -2.46
N VAL A 129 -8.03 -13.21 -1.50
CA VAL A 129 -9.50 -13.14 -1.55
C VAL A 129 -9.99 -11.88 -0.84
N ALA A 130 -10.80 -11.08 -1.53
CA ALA A 130 -11.47 -9.93 -0.96
C ALA A 130 -12.75 -10.34 -0.24
N SER A 131 -12.91 -9.86 0.99
CA SER A 131 -14.22 -9.79 1.67
C SER A 131 -14.80 -8.40 1.51
N ILE A 132 -16.06 -8.32 1.06
CA ILE A 132 -16.72 -7.05 0.73
C ILE A 132 -17.79 -6.75 1.78
N SER A 133 -17.77 -5.54 2.33
CA SER A 133 -18.78 -5.06 3.27
C SER A 133 -19.15 -3.61 3.00
N GLU A 134 -20.29 -3.18 3.55
CA GLU A 134 -20.64 -1.77 3.64
C GLU A 134 -20.67 -1.37 5.12
N VAL A 135 -19.91 -0.33 5.47
CA VAL A 135 -19.82 0.17 6.84
C VAL A 135 -20.48 1.53 6.96
N ASN A 136 -21.20 1.78 8.06
CA ASN A 136 -21.71 3.10 8.36
C ASN A 136 -20.56 3.98 8.89
N LEU A 137 -20.47 5.20 8.38
CA LEU A 137 -19.55 6.20 8.93
C LEU A 137 -20.29 7.05 9.95
N ASP A 138 -19.66 7.24 11.11
CA ASP A 138 -20.14 8.17 12.13
C ASP A 138 -19.52 9.57 11.89
N GLU A 139 -19.61 10.47 12.87
CA GLU A 139 -19.08 11.83 12.74
C GLU A 139 -17.54 11.91 12.75
N ARG A 140 -16.84 10.79 13.05
CA ARG A 140 -15.38 10.73 13.08
C ARG A 140 -14.80 10.88 11.67
N HIS A 141 -13.54 11.32 11.64
CA HIS A 141 -12.81 11.45 10.38
C HIS A 141 -12.66 10.09 9.69
N TYR A 142 -12.80 10.10 8.36
CA TYR A 142 -12.59 8.93 7.48
C TYR A 142 -11.33 8.13 7.82
N LYS A 143 -10.22 8.80 8.15
CA LYS A 143 -8.95 8.18 8.52
C LYS A 143 -9.07 7.27 9.73
N MET A 144 -9.83 7.69 10.74
CA MET A 144 -10.02 6.92 11.98
C MET A 144 -10.85 5.66 11.71
N HIS A 145 -11.89 5.75 10.88
CA HIS A 145 -12.63 4.56 10.45
C HIS A 145 -11.76 3.56 9.67
N LEU A 146 -10.90 4.05 8.76
CA LEU A 146 -10.02 3.18 8.01
C LEU A 146 -9.00 2.49 8.93
N LYS A 147 -8.45 3.25 9.88
CA LYS A 147 -7.55 2.73 10.91
C LYS A 147 -8.23 1.67 11.77
N ASP A 148 -9.41 1.95 12.31
CA ASP A 148 -10.19 0.99 13.10
C ASP A 148 -10.41 -0.32 12.33
N ILE A 149 -10.72 -0.26 11.03
CA ILE A 149 -10.88 -1.47 10.21
C ILE A 149 -9.56 -2.25 10.13
N ASN A 150 -8.44 -1.59 9.81
CA ASN A 150 -7.13 -2.24 9.67
C ASN A 150 -6.60 -2.78 11.01
N ASP A 151 -6.87 -2.12 12.13
CA ASP A 151 -6.46 -2.57 13.47
C ASP A 151 -7.25 -3.82 13.93
N ASN A 152 -8.41 -4.11 13.32
CA ASN A 152 -9.29 -5.22 13.69
C ASN A 152 -9.22 -6.43 12.73
N ILE A 153 -8.38 -6.38 11.69
CA ILE A 153 -8.18 -7.49 10.75
C ILE A 153 -6.70 -7.86 10.71
N ASN A 154 -6.41 -9.13 10.44
CA ASN A 154 -5.04 -9.55 10.12
C ASN A 154 -4.80 -9.30 8.62
N GLY A 155 -4.59 -8.04 8.22
CA GLY A 155 -4.42 -7.66 6.82
C GLY A 155 -4.74 -6.19 6.56
N ASN A 156 -5.15 -5.87 5.34
CA ASN A 156 -5.42 -4.48 4.96
C ASN A 156 -6.75 -4.28 4.26
N ALA A 157 -7.25 -3.04 4.34
CA ALA A 157 -8.54 -2.66 3.77
C ALA A 157 -8.47 -1.47 2.82
N VAL A 158 -9.26 -1.53 1.75
CA VAL A 158 -9.61 -0.39 0.89
C VAL A 158 -11.03 0.08 1.23
N MET A 159 -11.16 1.31 1.70
CA MET A 159 -12.47 1.93 2.02
C MET A 159 -12.82 3.02 1.00
N LEU A 160 -13.98 2.92 0.36
CA LEU A 160 -14.46 3.86 -0.63
C LEU A 160 -15.75 4.50 -0.15
N HIS A 161 -15.77 5.83 -0.06
CA HIS A 161 -16.93 6.58 0.46
C HIS A 161 -17.26 7.81 -0.39
N LYS A 162 -16.23 8.50 -0.89
CA LYS A 162 -16.36 9.65 -1.78
C LYS A 162 -15.56 9.39 -3.05
N THR A 163 -15.87 10.12 -4.11
CA THR A 163 -15.16 10.05 -5.40
C THR A 163 -13.65 10.26 -5.27
N LYS A 164 -13.19 11.05 -4.29
CA LYS A 164 -11.75 11.21 -4.00
C LYS A 164 -11.07 9.90 -3.57
N HIS A 165 -11.79 8.97 -2.95
CA HIS A 165 -11.24 7.67 -2.52
C HIS A 165 -11.13 6.69 -3.70
N GLU A 166 -12.09 6.74 -4.64
CA GLU A 166 -11.99 6.01 -5.91
C GLU A 166 -10.80 6.52 -6.73
N ARG A 167 -10.66 7.85 -6.88
CA ARG A 167 -9.47 8.45 -7.50
C ARG A 167 -8.19 7.95 -6.84
N ARG A 168 -8.14 7.94 -5.50
CA ARG A 168 -6.97 7.47 -4.76
C ARG A 168 -6.66 6.00 -5.02
N LEU A 169 -7.67 5.13 -5.07
CA LEU A 169 -7.49 3.74 -5.46
C LEU A 169 -6.83 3.65 -6.85
N TYR A 170 -7.26 4.44 -7.83
CA TYR A 170 -6.67 4.43 -9.16
C TYR A 170 -5.24 4.97 -9.18
N GLU A 171 -4.94 6.00 -8.39
CA GLU A 171 -3.56 6.47 -8.18
C GLU A 171 -2.68 5.37 -7.59
N ILE A 172 -3.20 4.54 -6.67
CA ILE A 172 -2.46 3.42 -6.09
C ILE A 172 -2.24 2.29 -7.09
N LEU A 173 -3.21 2.01 -7.96
CA LEU A 173 -3.01 1.07 -9.07
C LEU A 173 -1.90 1.54 -10.02
N VAL A 174 -1.82 2.85 -10.30
CA VAL A 174 -0.70 3.42 -11.05
C VAL A 174 0.61 3.32 -10.27
N LEU A 175 0.60 3.58 -8.97
CA LEU A 175 1.78 3.44 -8.10
C LEU A 175 2.34 2.03 -8.15
N ARG A 176 1.50 0.99 -8.08
CA ARG A 176 1.92 -0.40 -8.27
C ARG A 176 2.72 -0.56 -9.56
N ARG A 177 2.21 -0.05 -10.69
CA ARG A 177 2.92 -0.14 -11.98
C ARG A 177 4.26 0.61 -11.97
N VAL A 178 4.33 1.76 -11.31
CA VAL A 178 5.59 2.48 -11.11
C VAL A 178 6.57 1.61 -10.31
N LEU A 179 6.14 0.97 -9.23
CA LEU A 179 6.99 0.08 -8.43
C LEU A 179 7.47 -1.13 -9.23
N GLU A 180 6.59 -1.77 -10.01
CA GLU A 180 6.93 -2.89 -10.90
C GLU A 180 8.00 -2.51 -11.94
N MET A 181 7.94 -1.29 -12.48
CA MET A 181 8.88 -0.79 -13.49
C MET A 181 10.20 -0.26 -12.92
N ASN A 182 10.26 -0.02 -11.60
CA ASN A 182 11.45 0.48 -10.91
C ASN A 182 11.82 -0.51 -9.78
N PRO A 183 12.38 -1.68 -10.12
CA PRO A 183 12.68 -2.71 -9.14
C PRO A 183 13.71 -2.22 -8.11
N ASN A 184 13.54 -2.67 -6.87
CA ASN A 184 14.35 -2.30 -5.70
C ASN A 184 14.27 -0.83 -5.26
N ILE A 185 13.45 -0.02 -5.92
CA ILE A 185 13.39 1.41 -5.61
C ILE A 185 12.90 1.68 -4.19
N VAL A 186 12.18 0.77 -3.53
CA VAL A 186 11.68 0.98 -2.16
C VAL A 186 12.65 0.53 -1.06
N HIS A 187 13.77 -0.09 -1.41
CA HIS A 187 14.62 -0.76 -0.43
C HIS A 187 15.75 0.10 0.15
N ASN A 188 15.99 1.29 -0.40
CA ASN A 188 17.06 2.13 0.13
C ASN A 188 16.78 3.62 -0.09
N ILE A 189 16.43 4.30 1.00
CA ILE A 189 16.12 5.72 1.01
C ILE A 189 17.31 6.60 0.57
N SER A 190 18.55 6.13 0.76
CA SER A 190 19.77 6.86 0.34
C SER A 190 19.94 6.93 -1.19
N GLN A 191 19.20 6.11 -1.94
CA GLN A 191 19.19 6.15 -3.41
C GLN A 191 18.26 7.24 -3.96
N PHE A 192 17.41 7.85 -3.12
CA PHE A 192 16.55 8.98 -3.48
C PHE A 192 17.29 10.29 -3.35
N ASN A 193 18.16 10.55 -4.33
CA ASN A 193 18.85 11.83 -4.48
C ASN A 193 18.29 12.61 -5.67
N ALA A 194 18.59 13.90 -5.74
CA ALA A 194 18.26 14.72 -6.89
C ALA A 194 18.83 14.13 -8.19
N GLY A 195 17.99 14.03 -9.23
CA GLY A 195 18.36 13.44 -10.52
C GLY A 195 18.01 11.95 -10.68
N LEU A 196 17.39 11.32 -9.68
CA LEU A 196 16.82 9.98 -9.84
C LEU A 196 15.77 9.96 -10.95
N GLU A 197 15.97 9.10 -11.95
CA GLU A 197 15.01 8.87 -13.02
C GLU A 197 14.01 7.79 -12.60
N ILE A 198 12.71 8.16 -12.61
CA ILE A 198 11.61 7.25 -12.30
C ILE A 198 10.90 6.91 -13.61
N VAL A 199 10.83 5.62 -13.93
CA VAL A 199 10.11 5.15 -15.11
C VAL A 199 8.62 5.07 -14.80
N PHE A 200 7.79 5.70 -15.62
CA PHE A 200 6.33 5.62 -15.51
C PHE A 200 5.74 4.73 -16.61
N PRO A 201 4.63 4.02 -16.32
CA PRO A 201 3.88 3.30 -17.35
C PRO A 201 3.29 4.29 -18.35
N SER A 202 3.17 3.88 -19.62
CA SER A 202 2.51 4.73 -20.62
C SER A 202 0.98 4.78 -20.39
N PRO A 203 0.32 5.89 -20.73
CA PRO A 203 -1.15 6.00 -20.64
C PRO A 203 -1.91 4.91 -21.42
N GLU A 204 -1.34 4.41 -22.51
CA GLU A 204 -1.94 3.36 -23.33
C GLU A 204 -1.93 2.02 -22.61
N VAL A 205 -0.80 1.65 -22.00
CA VAL A 205 -0.65 0.43 -21.21
C VAL A 205 -1.63 0.43 -20.03
N LEU A 206 -1.73 1.55 -19.30
CA LEU A 206 -2.66 1.69 -18.18
C LEU A 206 -4.13 1.45 -18.56
N LYS A 207 -4.55 1.79 -19.78
CA LYS A 207 -5.93 1.60 -20.26
C LYS A 207 -6.24 0.16 -20.63
N ILE A 208 -5.29 -0.55 -21.22
CA ILE A 208 -5.51 -1.90 -21.76
C ILE A 208 -5.31 -2.97 -20.70
N ASP A 209 -4.41 -2.74 -19.75
CA ASP A 209 -4.02 -3.69 -18.73
C ASP A 209 -5.14 -3.97 -17.74
N THR A 210 -5.20 -5.23 -17.30
CA THR A 210 -5.99 -5.63 -16.16
C THR A 210 -5.27 -5.23 -14.88
N HIS A 211 -5.97 -4.57 -13.96
CA HIS A 211 -5.45 -4.17 -12.66
C HIS A 211 -6.11 -4.99 -11.56
N VAL A 212 -5.31 -5.65 -10.74
CA VAL A 212 -5.83 -6.46 -9.63
C VAL A 212 -5.91 -5.61 -8.37
N LEU A 213 -7.06 -5.63 -7.71
CA LEU A 213 -7.25 -5.14 -6.34
C LEU A 213 -7.10 -6.33 -5.39
N ASP A 214 -6.01 -6.33 -4.63
CA ASP A 214 -5.54 -7.40 -3.75
C ASP A 214 -4.93 -6.82 -2.46
N ASN A 215 -4.23 -7.67 -1.70
CA ASN A 215 -3.62 -7.33 -0.41
C ASN A 215 -2.60 -6.18 -0.52
N GLU A 216 -1.66 -6.24 -1.46
CA GLU A 216 -0.67 -5.18 -1.67
C GLU A 216 -1.32 -3.83 -2.02
N ILE A 217 -2.37 -3.81 -2.86
CA ILE A 217 -3.10 -2.55 -3.12
C ILE A 217 -3.76 -2.05 -1.84
N ALA A 218 -4.33 -2.93 -1.03
CA ALA A 218 -4.93 -2.56 0.24
C ALA A 218 -3.91 -2.02 1.23
N GLN A 219 -2.71 -2.63 1.30
CA GLN A 219 -1.59 -2.14 2.09
C GLN A 219 -1.19 -0.73 1.65
N TYR A 220 -0.90 -0.53 0.36
CA TYR A 220 -0.51 0.77 -0.17
C TYR A 220 -1.62 1.81 0.06
N PHE A 221 -2.88 1.41 -0.09
CA PHE A 221 -4.02 2.26 0.21
C PHE A 221 -4.05 2.69 1.66
N TYR A 222 -3.88 1.76 2.60
CA TYR A 222 -3.86 2.08 4.01
C TYR A 222 -2.69 3.02 4.35
N GLU A 223 -1.47 2.66 3.98
CA GLU A 223 -0.26 3.46 4.22
C GLU A 223 -0.40 4.88 3.67
N ILE A 224 -0.84 5.05 2.42
CA ILE A 224 -0.97 6.38 1.82
C ILE A 224 -2.06 7.22 2.51
N ASN A 225 -3.11 6.61 3.06
CA ASN A 225 -4.14 7.33 3.80
C ASN A 225 -3.77 7.57 5.26
N ASP A 226 -2.97 6.70 5.88
CA ASP A 226 -2.54 6.84 7.28
C ASP A 226 -1.39 7.84 7.45
N TYR A 227 -0.48 7.93 6.46
CA TYR A 227 0.62 8.90 6.46
C TYR A 227 0.26 10.24 5.78
N ASN A 228 -1.05 10.55 5.68
CA ASN A 228 -1.60 11.82 5.16
C ASN A 228 -2.13 12.73 6.27
#